data_AF-A0A0F9U3M3-F1
#
_entry.id   AF-A0A0F9U3M3-F1
#
_cell.length_a   1.000
_cell.length_b   1.000
_cell.length_c   1.000
_cell.angle_alpha   90.00
_cell.angle_beta   90.00
_cell.angle_gamma   90.00
#
_symmetry.space_group_name_H-M   'P 1'
#
loop_
_entity.id
_entity.type
_entity.pdbx_description
1 polymer ?
#
loop_
_entity_poly.entity_id
_entity_poly.type
_entity_poly.pdbx_seq_one_letter_code
_entity_poly.pdbx_strand_id
1 'polypeptide(L)'
;LLLGLLLTAFGLYYGKKQIKRLAFHITGAFSAFVMIATLYTLIPNSALSTAYPLWAVVLFVVAAILIKLAQHNTTLFQRFTYWVGANANITLAITMLLSDSGLTIALAVQVLLISVLIKRYSVPMPHWPIKALVAALLLRLTLSPWTPSYDALTVFDLHWSIVVYPLCIVLFFAAAKCFDSSKLKIWLEGAALHCLALFITTETSYQLVGHYPQFDSLNFYEQILLTCNWLALGCVYLHRAKLAGTLAKLYQVAGFALAGLAGLFAIKTLLDDNPLFESHYIGELPIFNWLLLLWLVPAGLTLWLAKLVKPINAKATPFILAVAGGFILLAINSFIRQYWQGPYIYLSKGASNAELYSYSVIWLVMGASTVIFGHLKNQLLIQKVGLGLLAAVIVKVFLIDMANLEGLLKALSFIGLGLSLVGLSWLFQKLRSRVNLV
;
A
#
# COMPACT_ATOMS: atom_id res chain seq x y z
N LEU A 1 10.35 0.68 -45.29
CA LEU A 1 10.68 -0.65 -44.71
C LEU A 1 11.99 -1.23 -45.26
N LEU A 2 12.15 -1.37 -46.59
CA LEU A 2 13.41 -1.82 -47.24
C LEU A 2 14.65 -1.04 -46.78
N LEU A 3 14.56 0.29 -46.70
CA LEU A 3 15.65 1.14 -46.20
C LEU A 3 16.10 0.77 -44.78
N GLY A 4 15.15 0.44 -43.89
CA GLY A 4 15.46 0.01 -42.52
C GLY A 4 16.20 -1.33 -42.49
N LEU A 5 15.76 -2.30 -43.31
CA LEU A 5 16.43 -3.59 -43.46
C LEU A 5 17.84 -3.45 -44.06
N LEU A 6 18.01 -2.60 -45.07
CA LEU A 6 19.31 -2.30 -45.67
C LEU A 6 20.28 -1.68 -44.67
N LEU A 7 19.82 -0.71 -43.88
CA LEU A 7 20.63 -0.09 -42.83
C LEU A 7 20.98 -1.07 -41.70
N THR A 8 20.04 -1.93 -41.31
CA THR A 8 20.30 -3.01 -40.36
C THR A 8 21.36 -3.97 -40.90
N ALA A 9 21.22 -4.45 -42.15
CA ALA A 9 22.19 -5.33 -42.79
C ALA A 9 23.58 -4.67 -42.93
N PHE A 10 23.61 -3.40 -43.34
CA PHE A 10 24.83 -2.59 -43.43
C PHE A 10 25.54 -2.47 -42.08
N GLY A 11 24.80 -2.11 -41.03
CA GLY A 11 25.33 -2.00 -39.67
C GLY A 11 25.89 -3.33 -39.14
N LEU A 12 25.16 -4.44 -39.37
CA LEU A 12 25.62 -5.78 -38.97
C LEU A 12 26.87 -6.22 -39.74
N TYR A 13 26.92 -5.97 -41.06
CA TYR A 13 28.06 -6.34 -41.91
C TYR A 13 29.33 -5.57 -41.53
N TYR A 14 29.26 -4.25 -41.43
CA TYR A 14 30.40 -3.43 -41.07
C TYR A 14 30.76 -3.54 -39.58
N GLY A 15 29.79 -3.82 -38.71
CA GLY A 15 30.03 -4.12 -37.30
C GLY A 15 30.87 -5.40 -37.11
N LYS A 16 30.73 -6.39 -37.99
CA LYS A 16 31.59 -7.59 -37.99
C LYS A 16 33.04 -7.27 -38.40
N LYS A 17 33.23 -6.34 -39.35
CA LYS A 17 34.55 -5.93 -39.84
C LYS A 17 35.25 -4.92 -38.91
N GLN A 18 34.51 -4.02 -38.29
CA GLN A 18 35.02 -2.89 -37.50
C GLN A 18 34.48 -2.92 -36.07
N ILE A 19 34.92 -3.93 -35.31
CA ILE A 19 34.44 -4.28 -33.96
C ILE A 19 34.47 -3.08 -32.97
N LYS A 20 35.43 -2.16 -33.12
CA LYS A 20 35.61 -1.01 -32.23
C LYS A 20 34.68 0.17 -32.53
N ARG A 21 34.05 0.23 -33.72
CA ARG A 21 33.21 1.37 -34.12
C ARG A 21 31.76 1.13 -33.69
N LEU A 22 31.37 1.78 -32.60
CA LEU A 22 30.03 1.69 -32.01
C LEU A 22 28.91 2.06 -32.99
N ALA A 23 29.15 3.01 -33.89
CA ALA A 23 28.16 3.50 -34.85
C ALA A 23 27.51 2.36 -35.66
N PHE A 24 28.29 1.41 -36.18
CA PHE A 24 27.75 0.30 -36.97
C PHE A 24 26.87 -0.64 -36.15
N HIS A 25 27.18 -0.83 -34.86
CA HIS A 25 26.37 -1.65 -33.97
C HIS A 25 25.05 -0.97 -33.62
N ILE A 26 25.06 0.35 -33.39
CA ILE A 26 23.85 1.13 -33.16
C ILE A 26 22.96 1.10 -34.40
N THR A 27 23.52 1.35 -35.58
CA THR A 27 22.79 1.27 -36.85
C THR A 27 22.20 -0.12 -37.05
N GLY A 28 22.99 -1.18 -36.87
CA GLY A 28 22.52 -2.56 -36.99
C GLY A 28 21.36 -2.88 -36.03
N ALA A 29 21.44 -2.41 -34.79
CA ALA A 29 20.49 -2.73 -33.73
C ALA A 29 19.16 -1.95 -33.82
N PHE A 30 19.22 -0.67 -34.19
CA PHE A 30 18.07 0.24 -34.07
C PHE A 30 17.44 0.67 -35.40
N SER A 31 18.07 0.43 -36.55
CA SER A 31 17.52 0.90 -37.84
C SER A 31 16.12 0.36 -38.16
N ALA A 32 15.85 -0.92 -37.91
CA ALA A 32 14.52 -1.49 -38.10
C ALA A 32 13.47 -0.85 -37.16
N PHE A 33 13.82 -0.71 -35.87
CA PHE A 33 12.98 -0.06 -34.86
C PHE A 33 12.62 1.37 -35.26
N VAL A 34 13.62 2.21 -35.56
CA VAL A 34 13.40 3.62 -35.91
C VAL A 34 12.57 3.74 -37.18
N MET A 35 12.85 2.93 -38.19
CA MET A 35 12.12 2.96 -39.47
C MET A 35 10.65 2.54 -39.30
N ILE A 36 10.38 1.53 -38.47
CA ILE A 36 9.00 1.08 -38.25
C ILE A 36 8.26 2.08 -37.34
N ALA A 37 8.93 2.67 -36.35
CA ALA A 37 8.37 3.75 -35.54
C ALA A 37 8.05 5.01 -36.36
N THR A 38 8.89 5.39 -37.33
CA THR A 38 8.58 6.52 -38.23
C THR A 38 7.45 6.19 -39.19
N LEU A 39 7.41 4.97 -39.74
CA LEU A 39 6.28 4.53 -40.57
C LEU A 39 4.95 4.56 -39.81
N TYR A 40 4.95 4.16 -38.54
CA TYR A 40 3.78 4.26 -37.68
C TYR A 40 3.21 5.69 -37.61
N THR A 41 4.07 6.72 -37.55
CA THR A 41 3.62 8.12 -37.51
C THR A 41 3.13 8.68 -38.85
N LEU A 42 3.50 8.05 -39.96
CA LEU A 42 3.26 8.56 -41.32
C LEU A 42 2.05 7.90 -42.00
N ILE A 43 1.69 6.68 -41.60
CA ILE A 43 0.65 5.90 -42.25
C ILE A 43 -0.72 6.20 -41.62
N PRO A 44 -1.79 6.39 -42.43
CA PRO A 44 -3.14 6.60 -41.91
C PRO A 44 -3.68 5.38 -41.16
N ASN A 45 -4.50 5.64 -40.13
CA ASN A 45 -5.00 4.61 -39.19
C ASN A 45 -5.71 3.43 -39.88
N SER A 46 -6.35 3.64 -41.03
CA SER A 46 -7.04 2.60 -41.80
C SER A 46 -6.10 1.52 -42.37
N ALA A 47 -4.82 1.84 -42.58
CA ALA A 47 -3.82 0.92 -43.12
C ALA A 47 -2.96 0.26 -42.02
N LEU A 48 -3.10 0.65 -40.75
CA LEU A 48 -2.30 0.09 -39.65
C LEU A 48 -2.66 -1.37 -39.34
N SER A 49 -3.93 -1.74 -39.45
CA SER A 49 -4.41 -3.10 -39.15
C SER A 49 -3.79 -4.17 -40.05
N THR A 50 -3.51 -3.85 -41.31
CA THR A 50 -2.86 -4.75 -42.28
C THR A 50 -1.34 -4.70 -42.18
N ALA A 51 -0.77 -3.57 -41.74
CA ALA A 51 0.68 -3.37 -41.65
C ALA A 51 1.31 -4.02 -40.40
N TYR A 52 0.61 -4.04 -39.26
CA TYR A 52 1.16 -4.53 -37.98
C TYR A 52 1.68 -5.96 -38.01
N PRO A 53 0.97 -6.97 -38.57
CA PRO A 53 1.49 -8.34 -38.56
C PRO A 53 2.82 -8.45 -39.30
N LEU A 54 2.94 -7.79 -40.46
CA LEU A 54 4.18 -7.78 -41.25
C LEU A 54 5.31 -7.09 -40.47
N TRP A 55 5.05 -5.93 -39.87
CA TRP A 55 6.04 -5.19 -39.11
C TRP A 55 6.50 -5.95 -37.87
N ALA A 56 5.58 -6.61 -37.16
CA ALA A 56 5.90 -7.43 -36.02
C ALA A 56 6.80 -8.61 -36.39
N VAL A 57 6.51 -9.31 -37.50
CA VAL A 57 7.38 -10.38 -38.00
C VAL A 57 8.78 -9.85 -38.30
N VAL A 58 8.89 -8.72 -39.00
CA VAL A 58 10.19 -8.09 -39.29
C VAL A 58 10.96 -7.74 -38.02
N LEU A 59 10.30 -7.12 -37.04
CA LEU A 59 10.90 -6.76 -35.75
C LEU A 59 11.35 -8.00 -34.96
N PHE A 60 10.54 -9.07 -34.91
CA PHE A 60 10.90 -10.32 -34.24
C PHE A 60 12.08 -11.03 -34.91
N VAL A 61 12.12 -11.06 -36.25
CA VAL A 61 13.25 -11.63 -37.00
C VAL A 61 14.53 -10.85 -36.72
N VAL A 62 14.49 -9.53 -36.78
CA VAL A 62 15.65 -8.67 -36.45
C VAL A 62 16.09 -8.89 -35.00
N ALA A 63 15.14 -8.96 -34.05
CA ALA A 63 15.45 -9.24 -32.65
C ALA A 63 16.12 -10.61 -32.46
N ALA A 64 15.64 -11.66 -33.12
CA ALA A 64 16.24 -13.00 -33.05
C ALA A 64 17.68 -13.01 -33.59
N ILE A 65 17.93 -12.30 -34.69
CA ILE A 65 19.29 -12.13 -35.25
C ILE A 65 20.19 -11.41 -34.24
N LEU A 66 19.71 -10.31 -33.65
CA LEU A 66 20.48 -9.54 -32.65
C LEU A 66 20.79 -10.36 -31.40
N ILE A 67 19.84 -11.16 -30.89
CA ILE A 67 20.06 -12.06 -29.75
C ILE A 67 21.15 -13.09 -30.06
N LYS A 68 21.07 -13.75 -31.23
CA LYS A 68 22.08 -14.72 -31.66
C LYS A 68 23.47 -14.09 -31.77
N LEU A 69 23.55 -12.88 -32.32
CA LEU A 69 24.81 -12.14 -32.42
C LEU A 69 25.33 -11.69 -31.05
N ALA A 70 24.44 -11.30 -30.12
CA ALA A 70 24.83 -10.91 -28.77
C ALA A 70 25.46 -12.07 -27.97
N GLN A 71 25.11 -13.32 -28.29
CA GLN A 71 25.68 -14.50 -27.64
C GLN A 71 27.11 -14.83 -28.11
N HIS A 72 27.44 -14.55 -29.38
CA HIS A 72 28.71 -14.96 -29.99
C HIS A 72 29.78 -13.84 -30.06
N ASN A 73 29.42 -12.57 -29.90
CA ASN A 73 30.38 -11.46 -30.07
C ASN A 73 31.25 -11.24 -28.82
N THR A 74 32.44 -10.66 -29.01
CA THR A 74 33.51 -10.65 -27.98
C THR A 74 33.56 -9.38 -27.13
N THR A 75 33.09 -8.22 -27.63
CA THR A 75 33.18 -6.97 -26.86
C THR A 75 31.91 -6.68 -26.05
N LEU A 76 32.09 -6.13 -24.85
CA LEU A 76 30.99 -5.81 -23.92
C LEU A 76 29.98 -4.84 -24.54
N PHE A 77 30.45 -3.80 -25.24
CA PHE A 77 29.60 -2.80 -25.87
C PHE A 77 28.74 -3.38 -27.01
N GLN A 78 29.28 -4.29 -27.83
CA GLN A 78 28.50 -4.96 -28.88
C GLN A 78 27.38 -5.81 -28.30
N ARG A 79 27.70 -6.62 -27.29
CA ARG A 79 26.69 -7.45 -26.60
C ARG A 79 25.59 -6.57 -26.03
N PHE A 80 25.97 -5.47 -25.37
CA PHE A 80 25.03 -4.51 -24.82
C PHE A 80 24.11 -3.91 -25.89
N THR A 81 24.67 -3.34 -26.97
CA THR A 81 23.89 -2.69 -28.03
C THR A 81 22.90 -3.66 -28.68
N TYR A 82 23.32 -4.90 -28.95
CA TYR A 82 22.44 -5.90 -29.56
C TYR A 82 21.35 -6.39 -28.61
N TRP A 83 21.64 -6.55 -27.31
CA TRP A 83 20.62 -6.87 -26.32
C TRP A 83 19.58 -5.75 -26.17
N VAL A 84 20.00 -4.49 -26.13
CA VAL A 84 19.07 -3.35 -26.03
C VAL A 84 18.26 -3.23 -27.32
N GLY A 85 18.88 -3.35 -28.49
CA GLY A 85 18.18 -3.32 -29.77
C GLY A 85 17.17 -4.44 -29.92
N ALA A 86 17.53 -5.68 -29.59
CA ALA A 86 16.60 -6.80 -29.61
C ALA A 86 15.37 -6.55 -28.75
N ASN A 87 15.59 -6.05 -27.52
CA ASN A 87 14.50 -5.70 -26.62
C ASN A 87 13.62 -4.58 -27.17
N ALA A 88 14.20 -3.52 -27.74
CA ALA A 88 13.43 -2.44 -28.35
C ALA A 88 12.54 -2.93 -29.50
N ASN A 89 13.07 -3.80 -30.37
CA ASN A 89 12.31 -4.39 -31.47
C ASN A 89 11.16 -5.30 -30.95
N ILE A 90 11.42 -6.14 -29.93
CA ILE A 90 10.39 -6.97 -29.29
C ILE A 90 9.29 -6.11 -28.66
N THR A 91 9.67 -5.10 -27.88
CA THR A 91 8.74 -4.17 -27.23
C THR A 91 7.84 -3.48 -28.25
N LEU A 92 8.40 -2.97 -29.36
CA LEU A 92 7.63 -2.31 -30.40
C LEU A 92 6.67 -3.29 -31.10
N ALA A 93 7.12 -4.51 -31.42
CA ALA A 93 6.28 -5.53 -32.05
C ALA A 93 5.08 -5.89 -31.17
N ILE A 94 5.33 -6.12 -29.89
CA ILE A 94 4.32 -6.42 -28.88
C ILE A 94 3.34 -5.26 -28.72
N THR A 95 3.82 -4.01 -28.73
CA THR A 95 2.99 -2.79 -28.66
C THR A 95 2.04 -2.67 -29.83
N MET A 96 2.44 -3.12 -31.02
CA MET A 96 1.60 -3.10 -32.22
C MET A 96 0.57 -4.24 -32.23
N LEU A 97 0.88 -5.39 -31.63
CA LEU A 97 0.03 -6.58 -31.68
C LEU A 97 -0.98 -6.69 -30.54
N LEU A 98 -0.72 -6.05 -29.40
CA LEU A 98 -1.53 -6.21 -28.20
C LEU A 98 -2.37 -4.97 -27.90
N SER A 99 -3.56 -5.21 -27.35
CA SER A 99 -4.40 -4.20 -26.72
C SER A 99 -3.72 -3.59 -25.49
N ASP A 100 -4.30 -2.52 -24.95
CA ASP A 100 -3.71 -1.71 -23.88
C ASP A 100 -3.25 -2.50 -22.64
N SER A 101 -4.06 -3.47 -22.18
CA SER A 101 -3.69 -4.37 -21.07
C SER A 101 -2.63 -5.40 -21.47
N GLY A 102 -2.76 -5.99 -22.68
CA GLY A 102 -1.80 -6.97 -23.20
C GLY A 102 -0.39 -6.41 -23.30
N LEU A 103 -0.24 -5.15 -23.70
CA LEU A 103 1.05 -4.47 -23.74
C LEU A 103 1.73 -4.43 -22.35
N THR A 104 0.96 -4.12 -21.31
CA THR A 104 1.48 -3.98 -19.94
C THR A 104 1.98 -5.32 -19.40
N ILE A 105 1.19 -6.38 -19.65
CA ILE A 105 1.56 -7.77 -19.31
C ILE A 105 2.85 -8.15 -20.04
N ALA A 106 2.92 -7.90 -21.33
CA ALA A 106 4.05 -8.32 -22.14
C ALA A 106 5.34 -7.57 -21.78
N LEU A 107 5.27 -6.28 -21.44
CA LEU A 107 6.42 -5.53 -20.89
C LEU A 107 6.86 -6.10 -19.53
N ALA A 108 5.93 -6.49 -18.66
CA ALA A 108 6.27 -7.13 -17.39
C ALA A 108 6.96 -8.48 -17.59
N VAL A 109 6.47 -9.30 -18.53
CA VAL A 109 7.11 -10.57 -18.92
C VAL A 109 8.51 -10.31 -19.49
N GLN A 110 8.68 -9.26 -20.29
CA GLN A 110 9.98 -8.88 -20.83
C GLN A 110 10.99 -8.54 -19.73
N VAL A 111 10.59 -7.84 -18.65
CA VAL A 111 11.46 -7.59 -17.48
C VAL A 111 11.96 -8.91 -16.88
N LEU A 112 11.09 -9.90 -16.73
CA LEU A 112 11.46 -11.23 -16.22
C LEU A 112 12.42 -11.95 -17.19
N LEU A 113 12.10 -11.98 -18.48
CA LEU A 113 12.93 -12.63 -19.50
C LEU A 113 14.34 -12.04 -19.54
N ILE A 114 14.46 -10.71 -19.56
CA ILE A 114 15.76 -10.02 -19.51
C ILE A 114 16.52 -10.42 -18.23
N SER A 115 15.85 -10.45 -17.08
CA SER A 115 16.46 -10.79 -15.81
C SER A 115 16.99 -12.23 -15.78
N VAL A 116 16.22 -13.19 -16.32
CA VAL A 116 16.62 -14.59 -16.47
C VAL A 116 17.80 -14.74 -17.42
N LEU A 117 17.80 -14.03 -18.55
CA LEU A 117 18.87 -14.07 -19.54
C LEU A 117 20.17 -13.49 -19.00
N ILE A 118 20.11 -12.39 -18.24
CA ILE A 118 21.28 -11.81 -17.58
C ILE A 118 21.86 -12.79 -16.56
N LYS A 119 21.02 -13.45 -15.76
CA LYS A 119 21.48 -14.48 -14.80
C LYS A 119 22.12 -15.66 -15.52
N ARG A 120 21.46 -16.20 -16.56
CA ARG A 120 21.88 -17.41 -17.26
C ARG A 120 23.17 -17.23 -18.05
N TYR A 121 23.36 -16.09 -18.71
CA TYR A 121 24.50 -15.82 -19.58
C TYR A 121 25.55 -14.90 -18.94
N SER A 122 25.41 -14.56 -17.65
CA SER A 122 26.28 -13.68 -16.89
C SER A 122 26.66 -12.40 -17.67
N VAL A 123 25.68 -11.81 -18.32
CA VAL A 123 25.92 -10.64 -19.20
C VAL A 123 26.26 -9.44 -18.32
N PRO A 124 27.42 -8.80 -18.50
CA PRO A 124 27.77 -7.56 -17.79
C PRO A 124 26.96 -6.40 -18.37
N MET A 125 25.68 -6.33 -18.00
CA MET A 125 24.76 -5.29 -18.44
C MET A 125 24.66 -4.20 -17.38
N PRO A 126 24.79 -2.90 -17.74
CA PRO A 126 24.48 -1.83 -16.82
C PRO A 126 23.02 -1.95 -16.35
N HIS A 127 22.75 -1.74 -15.07
CA HIS A 127 21.41 -1.96 -14.50
C HIS A 127 20.37 -0.90 -14.90
N TRP A 128 20.77 0.23 -15.49
CA TRP A 128 19.86 1.36 -15.77
C TRP A 128 18.74 1.05 -16.79
N PRO A 129 18.91 0.26 -17.86
CA PRO A 129 17.84 0.03 -18.84
C PRO A 129 16.68 -0.74 -18.24
N ILE A 130 16.94 -1.72 -17.37
CA ILE A 130 15.89 -2.45 -16.64
C ILE A 130 15.16 -1.50 -15.69
N LYS A 131 15.91 -0.63 -14.99
CA LYS A 131 15.29 0.38 -14.12
C LYS A 131 14.40 1.34 -14.90
N ALA A 132 14.83 1.80 -16.08
CA ALA A 132 14.05 2.68 -16.95
C ALA A 132 12.79 1.98 -17.46
N LEU A 133 12.89 0.74 -17.92
CA LEU A 133 11.75 -0.07 -18.36
C LEU A 133 10.73 -0.27 -17.23
N VAL A 134 11.20 -0.65 -16.04
CA VAL A 134 10.35 -0.82 -14.85
C VAL A 134 9.72 0.51 -14.44
N ALA A 135 10.47 1.62 -14.46
CA ALA A 135 9.92 2.94 -14.13
C ALA A 135 8.82 3.37 -15.10
N ALA A 136 9.02 3.18 -16.41
CA ALA A 136 8.01 3.45 -17.42
C ALA A 136 6.75 2.58 -17.21
N LEU A 137 6.94 1.30 -16.90
CA LEU A 137 5.85 0.37 -16.62
C LEU A 137 5.07 0.74 -15.35
N LEU A 138 5.77 1.14 -14.28
CA LEU A 138 5.13 1.62 -13.05
C LEU A 138 4.36 2.93 -13.28
N LEU A 139 4.93 3.86 -14.04
CA LEU A 139 4.23 5.09 -14.41
C LEU A 139 2.94 4.77 -15.16
N ARG A 140 3.02 3.88 -16.16
CA ARG A 140 1.84 3.42 -16.91
C ARG A 140 0.80 2.80 -15.97
N LEU A 141 1.18 1.81 -15.18
CA LEU A 141 0.30 1.13 -14.21
C LEU A 141 -0.32 2.06 -13.16
N THR A 142 0.39 3.14 -12.80
CA THR A 142 -0.10 4.15 -11.86
C THR A 142 -1.14 5.05 -12.52
N LEU A 143 -1.02 5.35 -13.81
CA LEU A 143 -1.97 6.23 -14.50
C LEU A 143 -3.16 5.45 -15.08
N SER A 144 -3.00 4.16 -15.38
CA SER A 144 -4.01 3.31 -16.02
C SER A 144 -5.41 3.41 -15.41
N PRO A 145 -5.62 3.33 -14.08
CA PRO A 145 -6.97 3.40 -13.50
C PRO A 145 -7.71 4.71 -13.80
N TRP A 146 -6.99 5.81 -14.00
CA TRP A 146 -7.58 7.13 -14.24
C TRP A 146 -7.61 7.49 -15.73
N THR A 147 -7.52 6.48 -16.61
CA THR A 147 -7.66 6.66 -18.06
C THR A 147 -8.94 6.00 -18.55
N PRO A 148 -9.76 6.67 -19.39
CA PRO A 148 -11.08 6.16 -19.81
C PRO A 148 -11.04 4.79 -20.49
N SER A 149 -9.92 4.41 -21.10
CA SER A 149 -9.77 3.11 -21.77
C SER A 149 -9.71 1.91 -20.81
N TYR A 150 -9.47 2.14 -19.51
CA TYR A 150 -9.31 1.09 -18.50
C TYR A 150 -10.50 0.95 -17.55
N ASP A 151 -11.51 1.83 -17.62
CA ASP A 151 -12.67 1.79 -16.70
C ASP A 151 -13.51 0.50 -16.87
N ALA A 152 -13.69 0.03 -18.11
CA ALA A 152 -14.49 -1.16 -18.43
C ALA A 152 -13.65 -2.27 -19.09
N LEU A 153 -12.32 -2.19 -19.00
CA LEU A 153 -11.44 -3.13 -19.68
C LEU A 153 -11.42 -4.48 -18.96
N THR A 154 -11.79 -5.55 -19.67
CA THR A 154 -11.75 -6.91 -19.14
C THR A 154 -10.60 -7.73 -19.74
N VAL A 155 -10.07 -8.65 -18.94
CA VAL A 155 -9.05 -9.64 -19.29
C VAL A 155 -9.53 -10.98 -18.73
N PHE A 156 -9.80 -11.96 -19.61
CA PHE A 156 -10.43 -13.25 -19.23
C PHE A 156 -11.78 -13.06 -18.51
N ASP A 157 -12.63 -12.18 -19.01
CA ASP A 157 -13.94 -11.83 -18.43
C ASP A 157 -13.89 -11.24 -17.00
N LEU A 158 -12.69 -10.98 -16.48
CA LEU A 158 -12.46 -10.29 -15.21
C LEU A 158 -12.00 -8.87 -15.45
N HIS A 159 -12.21 -7.98 -14.49
CA HIS A 159 -11.68 -6.62 -14.57
C HIS A 159 -10.15 -6.63 -14.69
N TRP A 160 -9.56 -5.75 -15.51
CA TRP A 160 -8.12 -5.84 -15.77
C TRP A 160 -7.25 -5.72 -14.50
N SER A 161 -7.68 -4.94 -13.50
CA SER A 161 -6.89 -4.69 -12.28
C SER A 161 -6.69 -5.94 -11.44
N ILE A 162 -7.69 -6.84 -11.36
CA ILE A 162 -7.59 -8.10 -10.62
C ILE A 162 -6.61 -9.09 -11.28
N VAL A 163 -6.35 -8.93 -12.57
CA VAL A 163 -5.44 -9.80 -13.33
C VAL A 163 -4.04 -9.19 -13.44
N VAL A 164 -3.95 -7.95 -13.94
CA VAL A 164 -2.69 -7.33 -14.34
C VAL A 164 -1.83 -6.98 -13.14
N TYR A 165 -2.39 -6.40 -12.06
CA TYR A 165 -1.57 -6.03 -10.91
C TYR A 165 -0.96 -7.26 -10.21
N PRO A 166 -1.72 -8.31 -9.85
CA PRO A 166 -1.12 -9.52 -9.25
C PRO A 166 -0.09 -10.18 -10.14
N LEU A 167 -0.34 -10.24 -11.46
CA LEU A 167 0.62 -10.77 -12.42
C LEU A 167 1.92 -9.96 -12.42
N CYS A 168 1.86 -8.63 -12.46
CA CYS A 168 3.04 -7.76 -12.39
C CYS A 168 3.81 -7.92 -11.06
N ILE A 169 3.11 -8.08 -9.93
CA ILE A 169 3.73 -8.35 -8.63
C ILE A 169 4.55 -9.65 -8.69
N VAL A 170 3.96 -10.74 -9.19
CA VAL A 170 4.63 -12.04 -9.32
C VAL A 170 5.81 -11.95 -10.28
N LEU A 171 5.65 -11.32 -11.44
CA LEU A 171 6.71 -11.19 -12.44
C LEU A 171 7.89 -10.36 -11.94
N PHE A 172 7.64 -9.23 -11.28
CA PHE A 172 8.72 -8.41 -10.70
C PHE A 172 9.42 -9.10 -9.53
N PHE A 173 8.68 -9.84 -8.70
CA PHE A 173 9.27 -10.61 -7.62
C PHE A 173 10.11 -11.78 -8.14
N ALA A 174 9.64 -12.49 -9.18
CA ALA A 174 10.41 -13.52 -9.88
C ALA A 174 11.67 -12.96 -10.55
N ALA A 175 11.56 -11.78 -11.17
CA ALA A 175 12.70 -11.07 -11.75
C ALA A 175 13.72 -10.68 -10.68
N ALA A 176 13.27 -10.24 -9.50
CA ALA A 176 14.15 -9.90 -8.38
C ALA A 176 14.99 -11.10 -7.90
N LYS A 177 14.41 -12.32 -7.88
CA LYS A 177 15.14 -13.56 -7.56
C LYS A 177 16.25 -13.93 -8.56
N CYS A 178 16.31 -13.25 -9.70
CA CYS A 178 17.39 -13.45 -10.64
C CYS A 178 18.70 -12.76 -10.21
N PHE A 179 18.64 -11.81 -9.26
CA PHE A 179 19.78 -11.01 -8.83
C PHE A 179 20.08 -11.23 -7.35
N ASP A 180 21.21 -11.87 -7.06
CA ASP A 180 21.67 -12.05 -5.69
C ASP A 180 22.50 -10.83 -5.24
N SER A 181 22.12 -10.21 -4.12
CA SER A 181 22.82 -9.07 -3.47
C SER A 181 23.03 -7.80 -4.32
N SER A 182 22.36 -7.65 -5.46
CA SER A 182 22.41 -6.44 -6.30
C SER A 182 21.41 -5.36 -5.84
N LYS A 183 21.78 -4.09 -6.01
CA LYS A 183 20.84 -2.94 -5.88
C LYS A 183 19.59 -3.09 -6.78
N LEU A 184 19.69 -3.87 -7.86
CA LEU A 184 18.56 -4.13 -8.77
C LEU A 184 17.48 -5.02 -8.13
N LYS A 185 17.85 -5.95 -7.24
CA LYS A 185 16.88 -6.77 -6.49
C LYS A 185 15.94 -5.89 -5.67
N ILE A 186 16.51 -4.96 -4.90
CA ILE A 186 15.75 -4.03 -4.05
C ILE A 186 14.83 -3.13 -4.91
N TRP A 187 15.29 -2.72 -6.10
CA TRP A 187 14.50 -1.94 -7.05
C TRP A 187 13.29 -2.72 -7.58
N LEU A 188 13.49 -3.98 -8.00
CA LEU A 188 12.42 -4.84 -8.54
C LEU A 188 11.40 -5.25 -7.47
N GLU A 189 11.87 -5.59 -6.27
CA GLU A 189 10.96 -5.78 -5.12
C GLU A 189 10.23 -4.47 -4.79
N GLY A 190 10.85 -3.31 -5.02
CA GLY A 190 10.25 -1.97 -4.90
C GLY A 190 9.08 -1.79 -5.85
N ALA A 191 9.30 -2.14 -7.11
CA ALA A 191 8.27 -2.16 -8.13
C ALA A 191 7.12 -3.12 -7.78
N ALA A 192 7.43 -4.32 -7.28
CA ALA A 192 6.42 -5.27 -6.82
C ALA A 192 5.56 -4.70 -5.68
N LEU A 193 6.18 -4.03 -4.69
CA LEU A 193 5.41 -3.36 -3.63
C LEU A 193 4.58 -2.18 -4.14
N HIS A 194 5.07 -1.42 -5.10
CA HIS A 194 4.28 -0.34 -5.71
C HIS A 194 3.06 -0.92 -6.45
N CYS A 195 3.22 -1.99 -7.20
CA CYS A 195 2.10 -2.70 -7.81
C CYS A 195 1.12 -3.25 -6.77
N LEU A 196 1.60 -3.74 -5.63
CA LEU A 196 0.75 -4.15 -4.51
C LEU A 196 -0.02 -2.97 -3.91
N ALA A 197 0.62 -1.81 -3.77
CA ALA A 197 -0.01 -0.60 -3.28
C ALA A 197 -1.11 -0.10 -4.22
N LEU A 198 -0.85 -0.13 -5.53
CA LEU A 198 -1.84 0.18 -6.57
C LEU A 198 -2.99 -0.82 -6.52
N PHE A 199 -2.69 -2.13 -6.51
CA PHE A 199 -3.71 -3.19 -6.44
C PHE A 199 -4.64 -3.01 -5.25
N ILE A 200 -4.09 -2.86 -4.04
CA ILE A 200 -4.88 -2.68 -2.83
C ILE A 200 -5.70 -1.39 -2.92
N THR A 201 -5.16 -0.30 -3.45
CA THR A 201 -5.89 0.97 -3.52
C THR A 201 -7.03 0.94 -4.55
N THR A 202 -6.78 0.39 -5.73
CA THR A 202 -7.71 0.46 -6.86
C THR A 202 -8.74 -0.66 -6.81
N GLU A 203 -8.31 -1.90 -6.59
CA GLU A 203 -9.18 -3.07 -6.62
C GLU A 203 -10.18 -3.05 -5.47
N THR A 204 -9.75 -2.74 -4.25
CA THR A 204 -10.69 -2.77 -3.12
C THR A 204 -11.75 -1.67 -3.24
N SER A 205 -11.39 -0.49 -3.76
CA SER A 205 -12.36 0.59 -4.03
C SER A 205 -13.29 0.23 -5.17
N TYR A 206 -12.76 -0.35 -6.26
CA TYR A 206 -13.56 -0.81 -7.38
C TYR A 206 -14.57 -1.89 -6.96
N GLN A 207 -14.16 -2.88 -6.16
CA GLN A 207 -15.07 -3.91 -5.65
C GLN A 207 -16.11 -3.35 -4.66
N LEU A 208 -15.81 -2.23 -4.01
CA LEU A 208 -16.72 -1.61 -3.03
C LEU A 208 -17.78 -0.72 -3.68
N VAL A 209 -17.38 0.14 -4.64
CA VAL A 209 -18.26 1.19 -5.20
C VAL A 209 -18.44 1.08 -6.72
N GLY A 210 -17.68 0.22 -7.39
CA GLY A 210 -17.77 0.00 -8.84
C GLY A 210 -16.92 0.97 -9.68
N HIS A 211 -16.15 1.86 -9.05
CA HIS A 211 -15.23 2.77 -9.73
C HIS A 211 -13.92 2.96 -8.93
N TYR A 212 -12.91 3.52 -9.58
CA TYR A 212 -11.67 3.88 -8.91
C TYR A 212 -11.82 5.12 -8.02
N PRO A 213 -10.92 5.32 -7.04
CA PRO A 213 -10.99 6.49 -6.14
C PRO A 213 -11.02 7.82 -6.89
N GLN A 214 -12.07 8.59 -6.67
CA GLN A 214 -12.22 9.97 -7.13
C GLN A 214 -11.97 10.92 -5.95
N PHE A 215 -10.74 11.42 -5.84
CA PHE A 215 -10.26 12.10 -4.63
C PHE A 215 -11.03 13.38 -4.26
N ASP A 216 -11.71 14.00 -5.21
CA ASP A 216 -12.52 15.21 -4.98
C ASP A 216 -13.90 14.90 -4.37
N SER A 217 -14.39 13.66 -4.50
CA SER A 217 -15.76 13.28 -4.15
C SER A 217 -15.87 11.87 -3.56
N LEU A 218 -14.97 11.54 -2.62
CA LEU A 218 -14.95 10.23 -1.95
C LEU A 218 -16.14 10.06 -1.00
N ASN A 219 -16.86 8.96 -1.14
CA ASN A 219 -17.92 8.56 -0.21
C ASN A 219 -17.33 8.09 1.15
N PHE A 220 -18.14 8.11 2.20
CA PHE A 220 -17.83 7.64 3.55
C PHE A 220 -17.11 6.28 3.59
N TYR A 221 -17.66 5.28 2.89
CA TYR A 221 -17.07 3.93 2.88
C TYR A 221 -15.70 3.88 2.17
N GLU A 222 -15.52 4.67 1.11
CA GLU A 222 -14.24 4.77 0.41
C GLU A 222 -13.19 5.44 1.29
N GLN A 223 -13.55 6.50 2.02
CA GLN A 223 -12.64 7.17 2.94
C GLN A 223 -12.14 6.21 4.02
N ILE A 224 -13.02 5.40 4.61
CA ILE A 224 -12.67 4.36 5.60
C ILE A 224 -11.69 3.35 5.00
N LEU A 225 -12.02 2.83 3.82
CA LEU A 225 -11.21 1.82 3.15
C LEU A 225 -9.83 2.36 2.79
N LEU A 226 -9.75 3.56 2.19
CA LEU A 226 -8.49 4.20 1.81
C LEU A 226 -7.62 4.53 3.03
N THR A 227 -8.25 4.95 4.14
CA THR A 227 -7.55 5.18 5.41
C THR A 227 -6.86 3.91 5.89
N CYS A 228 -7.57 2.77 5.89
CA CYS A 228 -7.00 1.47 6.25
C CYS A 228 -5.88 1.06 5.30
N ASN A 229 -6.14 1.11 3.99
CA ASN A 229 -5.20 0.69 2.95
C ASN A 229 -3.91 1.48 3.01
N TRP A 230 -3.97 2.81 3.03
CA TRP A 230 -2.79 3.67 3.01
C TRP A 230 -2.03 3.64 4.32
N LEU A 231 -2.71 3.51 5.47
CA LEU A 231 -2.03 3.34 6.75
C LEU A 231 -1.30 2.00 6.83
N ALA A 232 -1.92 0.91 6.35
CA ALA A 232 -1.30 -0.42 6.28
C ALA A 232 -0.09 -0.42 5.33
N LEU A 233 -0.25 0.12 4.11
CA LEU A 233 0.83 0.27 3.16
C LEU A 233 1.96 1.15 3.72
N GLY A 234 1.63 2.25 4.38
CA GLY A 234 2.60 3.12 5.05
C GLY A 234 3.46 2.35 6.06
N CYS A 235 2.83 1.50 6.87
CA CYS A 235 3.53 0.61 7.80
C CYS A 235 4.41 -0.43 7.08
N VAL A 236 3.92 -1.05 6.00
CA VAL A 236 4.70 -2.01 5.19
C VAL A 236 5.96 -1.34 4.61
N TYR A 237 5.83 -0.12 4.08
CA TYR A 237 6.97 0.64 3.54
C TYR A 237 7.98 0.99 4.63
N LEU A 238 7.52 1.46 5.81
CA LEU A 238 8.41 1.72 6.95
C LEU A 238 9.07 0.46 7.51
N HIS A 239 8.36 -0.67 7.51
CA HIS A 239 8.94 -1.96 7.88
C HIS A 239 10.05 -2.36 6.90
N ARG A 240 9.79 -2.25 5.60
CA ARG A 240 10.76 -2.58 4.56
C ARG A 240 11.96 -1.63 4.54
N ALA A 241 11.79 -0.37 4.94
CA ALA A 241 12.89 0.59 5.03
C ALA A 241 14.06 0.07 5.89
N LYS A 242 13.78 -0.81 6.88
CA LYS A 242 14.80 -1.45 7.73
C LYS A 242 15.76 -2.36 6.95
N LEU A 243 15.31 -2.90 5.82
CA LEU A 243 16.06 -3.86 5.00
C LEU A 243 16.63 -3.23 3.72
N ALA A 244 16.23 -1.99 3.40
CA ALA A 244 16.45 -1.39 2.08
C ALA A 244 17.81 -0.67 1.90
N GLY A 245 18.68 -0.66 2.92
CA GLY A 245 20.01 -0.05 2.86
C GLY A 245 19.98 1.39 2.35
N THR A 246 20.63 1.66 1.21
CA THR A 246 20.69 3.00 0.60
C THR A 246 19.33 3.58 0.18
N LEU A 247 18.33 2.73 -0.06
CA LEU A 247 16.98 3.17 -0.45
C LEU A 247 16.06 3.37 0.75
N ALA A 248 16.53 3.16 1.99
CA ALA A 248 15.72 3.28 3.20
C ALA A 248 14.99 4.64 3.30
N LYS A 249 15.65 5.74 2.93
CA LYS A 249 15.05 7.08 3.00
C LYS A 249 13.85 7.23 2.06
N LEU A 250 13.89 6.63 0.87
CA LEU A 250 12.76 6.63 -0.07
C LEU A 250 11.56 5.88 0.53
N TYR A 251 11.78 4.69 1.09
CA TYR A 251 10.72 3.93 1.75
C TYR A 251 10.16 4.63 2.99
N GLN A 252 11.01 5.33 3.75
CA GLN A 252 10.55 6.15 4.88
C GLN A 252 9.67 7.29 4.42
N VAL A 253 10.10 8.08 3.42
CA VAL A 253 9.32 9.20 2.90
C VAL A 253 7.98 8.71 2.35
N ALA A 254 7.97 7.65 1.52
CA ALA A 254 6.75 7.06 1.00
C ALA A 254 5.83 6.54 2.13
N GLY A 255 6.41 5.86 3.12
CA GLY A 255 5.65 5.33 4.25
C GLY A 255 5.02 6.41 5.13
N PHE A 256 5.76 7.50 5.40
CA PHE A 256 5.23 8.66 6.12
C PHE A 256 4.20 9.44 5.30
N ALA A 257 4.40 9.58 3.99
CA ALA A 257 3.43 10.23 3.11
C ALA A 257 2.09 9.48 3.12
N LEU A 258 2.12 8.15 2.96
CA LEU A 258 0.91 7.32 3.02
C LEU A 258 0.22 7.36 4.39
N ALA A 259 0.99 7.28 5.48
CA ALA A 259 0.43 7.41 6.83
C ALA A 259 -0.14 8.81 7.10
N GLY A 260 0.49 9.86 6.56
CA GLY A 260 -0.01 11.24 6.64
C GLY A 260 -1.31 11.43 5.87
N LEU A 261 -1.38 10.92 4.63
CA LEU A 261 -2.61 10.94 3.83
C LEU A 261 -3.74 10.16 4.49
N ALA A 262 -3.46 8.98 5.05
CA ALA A 262 -4.44 8.23 5.84
C ALA A 262 -4.91 9.03 7.07
N GLY A 263 -4.01 9.75 7.74
CA GLY A 263 -4.35 10.65 8.84
C GLY A 263 -5.25 11.81 8.41
N LEU A 264 -4.99 12.40 7.23
CA LEU A 264 -5.84 13.46 6.67
C LEU A 264 -7.25 12.96 6.38
N PHE A 265 -7.40 11.78 5.77
CA PHE A 265 -8.72 11.18 5.56
C PHE A 265 -9.39 10.79 6.87
N ALA A 266 -8.66 10.24 7.85
CA ALA A 266 -9.23 9.97 9.16
C ALA A 266 -9.76 11.24 9.85
N ILE A 267 -9.05 12.36 9.73
CA ILE A 267 -9.51 13.66 10.25
C ILE A 267 -10.75 14.13 9.49
N LYS A 268 -10.75 14.05 8.15
CA LYS A 268 -11.90 14.39 7.32
C LYS A 268 -13.14 13.59 7.73
N THR A 269 -13.03 12.26 7.80
CA THR A 269 -14.13 11.39 8.23
C THR A 269 -14.57 11.65 9.67
N LEU A 270 -13.66 12.08 10.56
CA LEU A 270 -14.02 12.43 11.94
C LEU A 270 -14.80 13.75 12.05
N LEU A 271 -14.52 14.71 11.16
CA LEU A 271 -15.13 16.04 11.17
C LEU A 271 -16.42 16.10 10.33
N ASP A 272 -16.39 15.53 9.13
CA ASP A 272 -17.44 15.73 8.13
C ASP A 272 -18.42 14.53 8.08
N ASP A 273 -17.92 13.30 8.12
CA ASP A 273 -18.71 12.08 7.85
C ASP A 273 -18.80 11.13 9.07
N ASN A 274 -18.77 11.68 10.29
CA ASN A 274 -18.67 10.86 11.50
C ASN A 274 -20.05 10.25 11.85
N PRO A 275 -20.17 8.91 11.96
CA PRO A 275 -21.45 8.25 12.25
C PRO A 275 -22.03 8.58 13.64
N LEU A 276 -21.25 9.21 14.53
CA LEU A 276 -21.75 9.73 15.81
C LEU A 276 -22.50 11.05 15.65
N PHE A 277 -22.26 11.81 14.58
CA PHE A 277 -22.95 13.08 14.34
C PHE A 277 -23.94 12.97 13.18
N GLU A 278 -23.59 12.20 12.15
CA GLU A 278 -24.36 12.02 10.93
C GLU A 278 -24.99 10.63 10.83
N SER A 279 -26.08 10.53 10.06
CA SER A 279 -26.84 9.28 9.89
C SER A 279 -26.23 8.38 8.81
N HIS A 280 -25.10 7.73 9.12
CA HIS A 280 -24.49 6.72 8.25
C HIS A 280 -24.85 5.29 8.69
N TYR A 281 -25.10 4.43 7.70
CA TYR A 281 -25.35 3.01 7.93
C TYR A 281 -24.03 2.29 8.18
N ILE A 282 -23.80 1.81 9.41
CA ILE A 282 -22.55 1.12 9.78
C ILE A 282 -22.64 -0.41 9.67
N GLY A 283 -23.84 -0.98 9.57
CA GLY A 283 -24.08 -2.43 9.50
C GLY A 283 -24.66 -3.03 10.79
N GLU A 284 -25.31 -4.18 10.65
CA GLU A 284 -26.08 -4.83 11.73
C GLU A 284 -25.26 -5.84 12.54
N LEU A 285 -24.24 -6.45 11.94
CA LEU A 285 -23.46 -7.49 12.61
C LEU A 285 -22.65 -6.92 13.78
N PRO A 286 -22.65 -7.60 14.95
CA PRO A 286 -21.82 -7.18 16.07
C PRO A 286 -20.35 -7.38 15.71
N ILE A 287 -19.51 -6.37 16.00
CA ILE A 287 -18.07 -6.34 15.74
C ILE A 287 -17.68 -6.33 14.26
N PHE A 288 -18.28 -7.17 13.41
CA PHE A 288 -17.98 -7.28 11.97
C PHE A 288 -18.81 -6.31 11.14
N ASN A 289 -18.54 -5.02 11.31
CA ASN A 289 -19.24 -3.93 10.63
C ASN A 289 -18.27 -2.78 10.33
N TRP A 290 -18.76 -1.68 9.77
CA TRP A 290 -17.89 -0.57 9.35
C TRP A 290 -17.14 0.12 10.50
N LEU A 291 -17.58 0.00 11.76
CA LEU A 291 -16.83 0.51 12.92
C LEU A 291 -15.50 -0.22 13.13
N LEU A 292 -15.42 -1.49 12.74
CA LEU A 292 -14.18 -2.26 12.75
C LEU A 292 -13.13 -1.59 11.88
N LEU A 293 -13.52 -1.22 10.66
CA LEU A 293 -12.64 -0.60 9.68
C LEU A 293 -12.44 0.90 9.95
N LEU A 294 -13.44 1.59 10.50
CA LEU A 294 -13.36 3.01 10.81
C LEU A 294 -12.46 3.28 12.02
N TRP A 295 -12.54 2.46 13.07
CA TRP A 295 -11.86 2.73 14.34
C TRP A 295 -10.83 1.68 14.76
N LEU A 296 -11.21 0.39 14.76
CA LEU A 296 -10.40 -0.65 15.39
C LEU A 296 -9.19 -1.09 14.54
N VAL A 297 -9.35 -1.21 13.22
CA VAL A 297 -8.25 -1.50 12.30
C VAL A 297 -7.24 -0.33 12.27
N PRO A 298 -7.67 0.94 12.11
CA PRO A 298 -6.77 2.09 12.26
C PRO A 298 -6.07 2.16 13.62
N ALA A 299 -6.73 1.81 14.73
CA ALA A 299 -6.07 1.67 16.04
C ALA A 299 -4.92 0.66 16.00
N GLY A 300 -5.15 -0.55 15.48
CA GLY A 300 -4.11 -1.57 15.37
C GLY A 300 -2.95 -1.15 14.48
N LEU A 301 -3.26 -0.55 13.34
CA LEU A 301 -2.26 -0.05 12.39
C LEU A 301 -1.46 1.13 12.93
N THR A 302 -2.08 2.07 13.65
CA THR A 302 -1.38 3.20 14.30
C THR A 302 -0.48 2.73 15.45
N LEU A 303 -0.87 1.69 16.20
CA LEU A 303 0.02 1.04 17.17
C LEU A 303 1.23 0.39 16.49
N TRP A 304 1.02 -0.26 15.34
CA TRP A 304 2.13 -0.80 14.55
C TRP A 304 3.04 0.31 14.01
N LEU A 305 2.45 1.40 13.51
CA LEU A 305 3.16 2.60 13.08
C LEU A 305 4.03 3.16 14.22
N ALA A 306 3.50 3.29 15.44
CA ALA A 306 4.27 3.76 16.59
C ALA A 306 5.53 2.92 16.84
N LYS A 307 5.44 1.59 16.72
CA LYS A 307 6.60 0.68 16.85
C LYS A 307 7.63 0.88 15.73
N LEU A 308 7.18 1.18 14.51
CA LEU A 308 8.04 1.41 13.35
C LEU A 308 8.72 2.77 13.38
N VAL A 309 8.03 3.79 13.90
CA VAL A 309 8.52 5.17 13.99
C VAL A 309 9.44 5.39 15.19
N LYS A 310 9.24 4.67 16.31
CA LYS A 310 10.08 4.77 17.51
C LYS A 310 11.59 4.81 17.27
N PRO A 311 12.22 3.91 16.47
CA PRO A 311 13.65 3.97 16.20
C PRO A 311 14.07 5.13 15.28
N ILE A 312 13.15 5.74 14.53
CA ILE A 312 13.41 6.85 13.59
C ILE A 312 13.23 8.20 14.29
N ASN A 313 12.12 8.36 15.03
CA ASN A 313 11.77 9.56 15.77
C ASN A 313 11.02 9.20 17.06
N ALA A 314 11.78 9.02 18.15
CA ALA A 314 11.22 8.69 19.46
C ALA A 314 10.29 9.79 20.01
N LYS A 315 10.50 11.06 19.64
CA LYS A 315 9.69 12.20 20.12
C LYS A 315 8.27 12.19 19.55
N ALA A 316 8.08 11.64 18.35
CA ALA A 316 6.75 11.50 17.72
C ALA A 316 5.94 10.33 18.29
N THR A 317 6.60 9.35 18.92
CA THR A 317 5.95 8.11 19.37
C THR A 317 4.81 8.34 20.38
N PRO A 318 4.94 9.21 21.41
CA PRO A 318 3.84 9.48 22.34
C PRO A 318 2.60 10.04 21.65
N PHE A 319 2.79 10.93 20.67
CA PHE A 319 1.68 11.48 19.88
C PHE A 319 0.97 10.40 19.07
N ILE A 320 1.71 9.53 18.36
CA ILE A 320 1.11 8.44 17.59
C ILE A 320 0.37 7.45 18.51
N LEU A 321 0.91 7.17 19.70
CA LEU A 321 0.22 6.33 20.70
C LEU A 321 -1.05 7.00 21.25
N ALA A 322 -1.06 8.33 21.41
CA ALA A 322 -2.25 9.07 21.80
C ALA A 322 -3.34 9.00 20.72
N VAL A 323 -2.96 9.16 19.45
CA VAL A 323 -3.87 8.98 18.29
C VAL A 323 -4.45 7.56 18.27
N ALA A 324 -3.61 6.54 18.46
CA ALA A 324 -4.06 5.15 18.57
C ALA A 324 -5.04 4.95 19.74
N GLY A 325 -4.75 5.57 20.89
CA GLY A 325 -5.65 5.58 22.05
C GLY A 325 -7.00 6.24 21.74
N GLY A 326 -7.00 7.33 20.98
CA GLY A 326 -8.23 7.99 20.49
C GLY A 326 -9.06 7.05 19.62
N PHE A 327 -8.45 6.37 18.66
CA PHE A 327 -9.13 5.35 17.85
C PHE A 327 -9.72 4.21 18.69
N ILE A 328 -8.98 3.71 19.69
CA ILE A 328 -9.48 2.65 20.60
C ILE A 328 -10.67 3.16 21.41
N LEU A 329 -10.59 4.40 21.92
CA LEU A 329 -11.68 5.01 22.68
C LEU A 329 -12.93 5.14 21.82
N LEU A 330 -12.80 5.65 20.59
CA LEU A 330 -13.91 5.76 19.65
C LEU A 330 -14.48 4.39 19.29
N ALA A 331 -13.62 3.41 19.01
CA ALA A 331 -14.04 2.04 18.71
C ALA A 331 -14.92 1.46 19.81
N ILE A 332 -14.43 1.47 21.06
CA ILE A 332 -15.15 0.90 22.21
C ILE A 332 -16.50 1.59 22.39
N ASN A 333 -16.53 2.93 22.37
CA ASN A 333 -17.78 3.66 22.59
C ASN A 333 -18.78 3.45 21.45
N SER A 334 -18.33 3.44 20.19
CA SER A 334 -19.19 3.19 19.04
C SER A 334 -19.72 1.76 19.01
N PHE A 335 -18.93 0.75 19.38
CA PHE A 335 -19.41 -0.64 19.45
C PHE A 335 -20.47 -0.85 20.53
N ILE A 336 -20.28 -0.25 21.71
CA ILE A 336 -21.31 -0.28 22.77
C ILE A 336 -22.59 0.38 22.26
N ARG A 337 -22.46 1.54 21.62
CA ARG A 337 -23.61 2.27 21.07
C ARG A 337 -24.34 1.46 20.01
N GLN A 338 -23.62 0.87 19.07
CA GLN A 338 -24.21 0.03 18.02
C GLN A 338 -24.95 -1.17 18.62
N TYR A 339 -24.40 -1.81 19.66
CA TYR A 339 -25.07 -2.94 20.30
C TYR A 339 -26.46 -2.57 20.83
N TRP A 340 -26.61 -1.37 21.41
CA TRP A 340 -27.89 -0.89 21.95
C TRP A 340 -28.80 -0.23 20.91
N GLN A 341 -28.24 0.44 19.91
CA GLN A 341 -28.99 1.32 18.99
C GLN A 341 -29.15 0.75 17.58
N GLY A 342 -28.44 -0.33 17.25
CA GLY A 342 -28.43 -0.95 15.94
C GLY A 342 -27.50 -0.24 14.94
N PRO A 343 -27.84 -0.26 13.63
CA PRO A 343 -26.93 0.16 12.55
C PRO A 343 -26.78 1.68 12.36
N TYR A 344 -27.47 2.50 13.17
CA TYR A 344 -27.37 3.96 13.16
C TYR A 344 -27.13 4.46 14.59
N ILE A 345 -26.01 5.18 14.80
CA ILE A 345 -25.47 5.48 16.13
C ILE A 345 -25.29 6.97 16.41
N TYR A 346 -25.96 7.84 15.68
CA TYR A 346 -25.82 9.29 15.86
C TYR A 346 -26.29 9.74 17.26
N LEU A 347 -25.65 10.77 17.80
CA LEU A 347 -25.80 11.19 19.21
C LEU A 347 -27.19 11.78 19.52
N SER A 348 -27.85 12.41 18.54
CA SER A 348 -29.18 13.00 18.73
C SER A 348 -30.29 11.98 19.02
N LYS A 349 -30.04 10.68 18.82
CA LYS A 349 -30.95 9.57 19.21
C LYS A 349 -31.09 9.41 20.73
N GLY A 350 -30.25 10.08 21.52
CA GLY A 350 -30.15 9.87 22.96
C GLY A 350 -29.45 8.56 23.31
N ALA A 351 -29.40 8.21 24.59
CA ALA A 351 -28.86 6.95 25.09
C ALA A 351 -29.78 6.40 26.18
N SER A 352 -30.03 5.10 26.18
CA SER A 352 -30.81 4.46 27.24
C SER A 352 -30.00 4.33 28.53
N ASN A 353 -30.65 4.18 29.69
CA ASN A 353 -29.95 3.95 30.96
C ASN A 353 -29.07 2.69 30.90
N ALA A 354 -29.55 1.62 30.26
CA ALA A 354 -28.79 0.38 30.11
C ALA A 354 -27.53 0.57 29.25
N GLU A 355 -27.62 1.39 28.20
CA GLU A 355 -26.47 1.81 27.39
C GLU A 355 -25.47 2.61 28.22
N LEU A 356 -25.94 3.60 28.99
CA LEU A 356 -25.11 4.42 29.88
C LEU A 356 -24.34 3.58 30.90
N TYR A 357 -24.99 2.59 31.53
CA TYR A 357 -24.35 1.68 32.48
C TYR A 357 -23.35 0.73 31.80
N SER A 358 -23.61 0.30 30.57
CA SER A 358 -22.70 -0.56 29.81
C SER A 358 -21.33 0.09 29.58
N TYR A 359 -21.31 1.39 29.28
CA TYR A 359 -20.05 2.14 29.18
C TYR A 359 -19.23 2.05 30.47
N SER A 360 -19.86 2.27 31.63
CA SER A 360 -19.16 2.23 32.92
C SER A 360 -18.59 0.85 33.21
N VAL A 361 -19.38 -0.21 33.02
CA VAL A 361 -18.95 -1.58 33.30
C VAL A 361 -17.78 -1.98 32.40
N ILE A 362 -17.88 -1.71 31.10
CA ILE A 362 -16.85 -2.10 30.13
C ILE A 362 -15.55 -1.32 30.39
N TRP A 363 -15.63 0.00 30.61
CA TRP A 363 -14.44 0.80 30.91
C TRP A 363 -13.83 0.46 32.28
N LEU A 364 -14.62 0.06 33.27
CA LEU A 364 -14.14 -0.43 34.56
C LEU A 364 -13.34 -1.73 34.38
N VAL A 365 -13.89 -2.69 33.65
CA VAL A 365 -13.23 -3.97 33.35
C VAL A 365 -11.95 -3.74 32.55
N MET A 366 -11.97 -2.87 31.54
CA MET A 366 -10.80 -2.50 30.76
C MET A 366 -9.72 -1.81 31.61
N GLY A 367 -10.11 -0.88 32.47
CA GLY A 367 -9.20 -0.20 33.40
C GLY A 367 -8.53 -1.18 34.37
N ALA A 368 -9.32 -2.05 35.02
CA ALA A 368 -8.83 -3.07 35.93
C ALA A 368 -7.88 -4.05 35.22
N SER A 369 -8.28 -4.54 34.04
CA SER A 369 -7.45 -5.44 33.21
C SER A 369 -6.13 -4.77 32.81
N THR A 370 -6.16 -3.48 32.48
CA THR A 370 -4.95 -2.71 32.12
C THR A 370 -4.01 -2.55 33.32
N VAL A 371 -4.53 -2.30 34.53
CA VAL A 371 -3.72 -2.25 35.76
C VAL A 371 -3.08 -3.61 36.03
N ILE A 372 -3.85 -4.69 35.96
CA ILE A 372 -3.35 -6.06 36.17
C ILE A 372 -2.27 -6.39 35.13
N PHE A 373 -2.52 -6.12 33.86
CA PHE A 373 -1.56 -6.36 32.78
C PHE A 373 -0.27 -5.54 32.96
N GLY A 374 -0.40 -4.26 33.32
CA GLY A 374 0.74 -3.39 33.62
C GLY A 374 1.59 -3.92 34.79
N HIS A 375 0.94 -4.44 35.83
CA HIS A 375 1.61 -5.09 36.95
C HIS A 375 2.32 -6.39 36.52
N LEU A 376 1.62 -7.29 35.82
CA LEU A 376 2.19 -8.57 35.35
C LEU A 376 3.38 -8.39 34.40
N LYS A 377 3.40 -7.31 33.62
CA LYS A 377 4.50 -6.99 32.69
C LYS A 377 5.56 -6.06 33.28
N ASN A 378 5.47 -5.69 34.56
CA ASN A 378 6.34 -4.72 35.23
C ASN A 378 6.46 -3.38 34.46
N GLN A 379 5.37 -2.93 33.82
CA GLN A 379 5.32 -1.67 33.06
C GLN A 379 4.52 -0.61 33.81
N LEU A 380 5.23 0.23 34.56
CA LEU A 380 4.64 1.32 35.36
C LEU A 380 3.78 2.29 34.53
N LEU A 381 4.15 2.54 33.27
CA LEU A 381 3.38 3.42 32.40
C LEU A 381 1.97 2.86 32.14
N ILE A 382 1.87 1.56 31.79
CA ILE A 382 0.58 0.90 31.53
C ILE A 382 -0.26 0.87 32.81
N GLN A 383 0.38 0.61 33.95
CA GLN A 383 -0.31 0.63 35.24
C GLN A 383 -0.88 2.01 35.57
N LYS A 384 -0.13 3.09 35.34
CA LYS A 384 -0.60 4.47 35.52
C LYS A 384 -1.76 4.81 34.59
N VAL A 385 -1.70 4.39 33.33
CA VAL A 385 -2.82 4.57 32.38
C VAL A 385 -4.07 3.83 32.87
N GLY A 386 -3.93 2.58 33.31
CA GLY A 386 -5.04 1.81 33.88
C GLY A 386 -5.66 2.45 35.13
N LEU A 387 -4.84 2.97 36.04
CA LEU A 387 -5.31 3.71 37.21
C LEU A 387 -6.03 5.00 36.83
N GLY A 388 -5.53 5.73 35.82
CA GLY A 388 -6.20 6.91 35.27
C GLY A 388 -7.56 6.59 34.67
N LEU A 389 -7.67 5.48 33.90
CA LEU A 389 -8.94 4.99 33.36
C LEU A 389 -9.92 4.64 34.48
N LEU A 390 -9.49 3.91 35.52
CA LEU A 390 -10.33 3.58 36.67
C LEU A 390 -10.84 4.84 37.38
N ALA A 391 -9.96 5.81 37.62
CA ALA A 391 -10.36 7.09 38.23
C ALA A 391 -11.40 7.83 37.38
N ALA A 392 -11.22 7.88 36.05
CA ALA A 392 -12.18 8.51 35.14
C ALA A 392 -13.55 7.82 35.17
N VAL A 393 -13.58 6.48 35.17
CA VAL A 393 -14.82 5.70 35.26
C VAL A 393 -15.52 5.94 36.59
N ILE A 394 -14.77 5.95 37.70
CA ILE A 394 -15.30 6.24 39.03
C ILE A 394 -15.98 7.61 39.03
N VAL A 395 -15.29 8.65 38.53
CA VAL A 395 -15.87 10.00 38.41
C VAL A 395 -17.14 9.99 37.56
N LYS A 396 -17.14 9.29 36.41
CA LYS A 396 -18.31 9.17 35.53
C LYS A 396 -19.49 8.50 36.23
N VAL A 397 -19.26 7.38 36.93
CA VAL A 397 -20.31 6.66 37.67
C VAL A 397 -20.96 7.58 38.71
N PHE A 398 -20.16 8.40 39.40
CA PHE A 398 -20.69 9.31 40.40
C PHE A 398 -21.38 10.54 39.85
N LEU A 399 -20.86 11.15 38.79
CA LEU A 399 -21.47 12.36 38.23
C LEU A 399 -22.70 12.05 37.37
N ILE A 400 -22.65 10.96 36.60
CA ILE A 400 -23.65 10.66 35.57
C ILE A 400 -24.58 9.53 36.02
N ASP A 401 -24.04 8.37 36.38
CA ASP A 401 -24.89 7.19 36.64
C ASP A 401 -25.72 7.34 37.93
N MET A 402 -25.16 8.04 38.92
CA MET A 402 -25.82 8.32 40.18
C MET A 402 -26.92 9.39 40.09
N ALA A 403 -26.89 10.24 39.06
CA ALA A 403 -27.95 11.21 38.82
C ALA A 403 -29.29 10.51 38.55
N ASN A 404 -29.23 9.33 37.92
CA ASN A 404 -30.38 8.52 37.55
C ASN A 404 -30.82 7.53 38.64
N LEU A 405 -30.16 7.51 39.81
CA LEU A 405 -30.53 6.65 40.95
C LEU A 405 -31.45 7.39 41.93
N GLU A 406 -32.53 6.73 42.35
CA GLU A 406 -33.48 7.20 43.35
C GLU A 406 -33.26 6.53 44.73
N GLY A 407 -33.60 7.26 45.80
CA GLY A 407 -33.74 6.72 47.17
C GLY A 407 -32.52 5.98 47.73
N LEU A 408 -32.71 4.71 48.10
CA LEU A 408 -31.76 3.86 48.82
C LEU A 408 -30.49 3.53 48.00
N LEU A 409 -30.61 3.35 46.69
CA LEU A 409 -29.48 3.03 45.82
C LEU A 409 -28.47 4.17 45.79
N LYS A 410 -28.95 5.42 45.82
CA LYS A 410 -28.11 6.62 45.88
C LYS A 410 -27.31 6.68 47.19
N ALA A 411 -27.94 6.36 48.32
CA ALA A 411 -27.26 6.30 49.62
C ALA A 411 -26.19 5.19 49.67
N LEU A 412 -26.51 4.00 49.17
CA LEU A 412 -25.55 2.88 49.08
C LEU A 412 -24.37 3.21 48.16
N SER A 413 -24.59 3.91 47.04
CA SER A 413 -23.51 4.37 46.16
C SER A 413 -22.57 5.36 46.85
N PHE A 414 -23.06 6.28 47.69
CA PHE A 414 -22.19 7.18 48.48
C PHE A 414 -21.34 6.41 49.50
N ILE A 415 -21.90 5.40 50.15
CA ILE A 415 -21.15 4.53 51.08
C ILE A 415 -20.08 3.73 50.32
N GLY A 416 -20.45 3.17 49.17
CA GLY A 416 -19.52 2.48 48.27
C GLY A 416 -18.38 3.39 47.80
N LEU A 417 -18.68 4.66 47.49
CA LEU A 417 -17.67 5.68 47.17
C LEU A 417 -16.67 5.83 48.31
N GLY A 418 -17.16 6.09 49.53
CA GLY A 418 -16.32 6.27 50.71
C GLY A 418 -15.38 5.08 50.93
N LEU A 419 -15.91 3.85 50.84
CA LEU A 419 -15.12 2.64 50.95
C LEU A 419 -14.10 2.47 49.81
N SER A 420 -14.48 2.80 48.57
CA SER A 420 -13.57 2.70 47.42
C SER A 420 -12.41 3.69 47.49
N LEU A 421 -12.63 4.91 47.99
CA LEU A 421 -11.58 5.90 48.23
C LEU A 421 -10.62 5.43 49.31
N VAL A 422 -11.14 4.90 50.42
CA VAL A 422 -10.31 4.30 51.48
C VAL A 422 -9.47 3.15 50.93
N GLY A 423 -10.05 2.28 50.11
CA GLY A 423 -9.35 1.18 49.44
C GLY A 423 -8.27 1.65 48.46
N LEU A 424 -8.54 2.69 47.66
CA LEU A 424 -7.56 3.30 46.76
C LEU A 424 -6.41 3.96 47.52
N SER A 425 -6.71 4.70 48.60
CA SER A 425 -5.69 5.29 49.48
C SER A 425 -4.80 4.22 50.10
N TRP A 426 -5.36 3.08 50.51
CA TRP A 426 -4.61 1.94 51.02
C TRP A 426 -3.74 1.29 49.93
N LEU A 427 -4.28 1.07 48.73
CA LEU A 427 -3.54 0.50 47.60
C LEU A 427 -2.37 1.41 47.17
N PHE A 428 -2.60 2.72 47.09
CA PHE A 428 -1.55 3.69 46.79
C PHE A 428 -0.45 3.70 47.85
N GLN A 429 -0.81 3.66 49.14
CA GLN A 429 0.18 3.55 50.22
C GLN A 429 1.01 2.26 50.10
N LYS A 430 0.36 1.12 49.81
CA LYS A 430 1.03 -0.16 49.68
C LYS A 430 1.98 -0.21 48.47
N LEU A 431 1.58 0.35 47.33
CA LEU A 431 2.44 0.45 46.15
C LEU A 431 3.62 1.42 46.39
N ARG A 432 3.40 2.54 47.08
CA ARG A 432 4.44 3.54 47.39
C ARG A 432 5.46 3.03 48.40
N SER A 433 5.03 2.28 49.42
CA SER A 433 5.92 1.71 50.44
C SER A 433 6.96 0.73 49.88
N ARG A 434 6.69 0.08 48.74
CA ARG A 434 7.63 -0.84 48.09
C ARG A 434 8.63 -0.15 47.15
N VAL A 435 8.34 1.07 46.67
CA VAL A 435 9.28 1.85 45.85
C VAL A 435 10.39 2.45 46.71
N ASN A 436 10.14 2.66 48.01
CA ASN A 436 11.15 3.14 48.97
C ASN A 436 12.02 2.03 49.59
N LEU A 437 11.84 0.77 49.16
CA LEU A 437 12.60 -0.41 49.62
C LEU A 437 13.54 -0.99 48.54
N VAL A 438 13.73 -0.26 47.43
CA VAL A 438 14.79 -0.44 46.43
C VAL A 438 15.59 0.85 46.41
#